data_AF-A0AAF0E602-F1
#
_entry.id   AF-A0AAF0E602-F1
#
_cell.length_a   1.000
_cell.length_b   1.000
_cell.length_c   1.000
_cell.angle_alpha   90.00
_cell.angle_beta   90.00
_cell.angle_gamma   90.00
#
_symmetry.space_group_name_H-M   'P 1'
#
loop_
_entity.id
_entity.type
_entity.pdbx_description
1 polymer ?
#
loop_
_entity_poly.entity_id
_entity_poly.type
_entity_poly.pdbx_seq_one_letter_code
_entity_poly.pdbx_strand_id
1 'polypeptide(L)'
;MAKRMRGLAISRPILIGSTATPLTPTERLSAPPDHTHRWTVAVRSAATAPLAAFAADRGSDDASAAIGTRLRDAEVDLHKAVGGRDDLAYFIKRVQFRLHDTYAQPTRNVDRAPFSVTETGWGEFEIQIKIFFVPEAGEKPLTVLHHLKLHPWPSAPVGAPAGASAGAPAGAPTAPAPDAPDAAAAAAAAASAPPPPPPPPAVHSWQYEEIVFPEPLEPFYELLVAHPPTPWPATSAQAFVDAAEYDAYRRARDAGTPALPPHPVHTPTGHIFDALSLEAQRAEADRIDLARANAVHQLDRDRAQLIHTEKLLRETRARLAALEPHGAPPPAA
;
A
#
# COMPACT_ATOMS: atom_id res chain seq x y z
N MET A 1 28.34 3.05 32.37
CA MET A 1 27.01 3.37 31.80
C MET A 1 27.23 4.33 30.64
N ALA A 2 26.77 3.99 29.44
CA ALA A 2 26.81 4.93 28.32
C ALA A 2 25.87 6.11 28.61
N LYS A 3 26.33 7.33 28.29
CA LYS A 3 25.56 8.58 28.48
C LYS A 3 24.48 8.69 27.41
N ARG A 4 23.29 9.20 27.77
CA ARG A 4 22.24 9.57 26.79
C ARG A 4 22.43 11.00 26.30
N MET A 5 22.20 11.21 25.01
CA MET A 5 22.28 12.51 24.33
C MET A 5 20.98 13.30 24.56
N ARG A 6 20.88 13.99 25.70
CA ARG A 6 19.66 14.71 26.11
C ARG A 6 19.25 15.81 25.13
N GLY A 7 17.94 15.98 24.92
CA GLY A 7 17.39 17.02 24.05
C GLY A 7 17.71 16.86 22.56
N LEU A 8 18.22 15.69 22.15
CA LEU A 8 18.53 15.37 20.76
C LEU A 8 17.74 14.15 20.32
N ALA A 9 17.23 14.17 19.09
CA ALA A 9 16.67 13.01 18.42
C ALA A 9 17.36 12.84 17.06
N ILE A 10 17.53 11.58 16.65
CA ILE A 10 18.07 11.22 15.34
C ILE A 10 17.20 10.12 14.75
N SER A 11 16.99 10.15 13.44
CA SER A 11 16.04 9.27 12.78
C SER A 11 16.64 8.49 11.62
N ARG A 12 16.04 7.35 11.28
CA ARG A 12 16.45 6.51 10.14
C ARG A 12 15.28 6.17 9.22
N PRO A 13 15.33 6.59 7.94
CA PRO A 13 14.27 6.30 7.00
C PRO A 13 14.39 4.86 6.47
N ILE A 14 13.27 4.14 6.50
CA ILE A 14 13.17 2.76 6.04
C ILE A 14 11.91 2.56 5.20
N LEU A 15 11.89 1.47 4.44
CA LEU A 15 10.71 0.96 3.74
C LEU A 15 10.36 -0.40 4.33
N ILE A 16 9.09 -0.56 4.70
CA ILE A 16 8.53 -1.83 5.15
C ILE A 16 7.45 -2.20 4.15
N GLY A 17 7.49 -3.41 3.61
CA GLY A 17 6.49 -3.80 2.63
C GLY A 17 6.76 -5.11 1.94
N SER A 18 6.03 -5.33 0.86
CA SER A 18 6.12 -6.53 0.06
C SER A 18 6.02 -6.26 -1.43
N THR A 19 6.58 -7.18 -2.20
CA THR A 19 6.38 -7.30 -3.65
C THR A 19 5.84 -8.68 -3.96
N ALA A 20 4.86 -8.79 -4.86
CA ALA A 20 4.28 -10.04 -5.31
C ALA A 20 4.24 -10.12 -6.83
N THR A 21 4.50 -11.31 -7.37
CA THR A 21 4.44 -11.62 -8.81
C THR A 21 3.69 -12.94 -9.00
N PRO A 22 2.86 -13.10 -10.04
CA PRO A 22 2.31 -14.41 -10.39
C PRO A 22 3.43 -15.43 -10.61
N LEU A 23 3.21 -16.69 -10.22
CA LEU A 23 4.20 -17.75 -10.47
C LEU A 23 4.32 -18.02 -11.96
N THR A 24 5.57 -18.09 -12.44
CA THR A 24 5.85 -18.54 -13.81
C THR A 24 5.50 -20.03 -13.97
N PRO A 25 5.21 -20.52 -15.19
CA PRO A 25 4.94 -21.94 -15.41
C PRO A 25 6.03 -22.86 -14.82
N THR A 26 7.30 -22.46 -14.91
CA THR A 26 8.43 -23.19 -14.34
C THR A 26 8.41 -23.21 -12.81
N GLU A 27 8.10 -22.08 -12.17
CA GLU A 27 8.02 -22.00 -10.71
C GLU A 27 6.87 -22.83 -10.15
N ARG A 28 5.73 -22.86 -10.86
CA ARG A 28 4.55 -23.68 -10.49
C ARG A 28 4.85 -25.17 -10.43
N LEU A 29 5.89 -25.66 -11.12
CA LEU A 29 6.31 -27.06 -11.04
C LEU A 29 6.97 -27.41 -9.69
N SER A 30 7.58 -26.42 -9.06
CA SER A 30 8.32 -26.58 -7.79
C SER A 30 7.55 -26.10 -6.57
N ALA A 31 6.58 -25.21 -6.76
CA ALA A 31 5.74 -24.67 -5.71
C ALA A 31 4.63 -25.66 -5.30
N PRO A 32 4.09 -25.55 -4.08
CA PRO A 32 2.87 -26.27 -3.69
C PRO A 32 1.72 -26.05 -4.70
N PRO A 33 0.88 -27.06 -4.98
CA PRO A 33 -0.09 -27.02 -6.08
C PRO A 33 -1.13 -25.89 -6.01
N ASP A 34 -1.46 -25.45 -4.80
CA ASP A 34 -2.43 -24.39 -4.50
C ASP A 34 -1.82 -22.99 -4.57
N HIS A 35 -0.50 -22.86 -4.60
CA HIS A 35 0.17 -21.57 -4.64
C HIS A 35 0.04 -20.90 -6.02
N THR A 36 -0.16 -19.57 -6.01
CA THR A 36 -0.41 -18.78 -7.22
C THR A 36 0.59 -17.65 -7.42
N HIS A 37 1.19 -17.15 -6.33
CA HIS A 37 2.12 -16.02 -6.35
C HIS A 37 3.43 -16.37 -5.66
N ARG A 38 4.53 -15.79 -6.15
CA ARG A 38 5.76 -15.58 -5.40
C ARG A 38 5.71 -14.19 -4.78
N TRP A 39 6.04 -14.08 -3.51
CA TRP A 39 6.06 -12.80 -2.82
C TRP A 39 7.31 -12.66 -1.95
N THR A 40 7.77 -11.43 -1.79
CA THR A 40 8.89 -11.07 -0.93
C THR A 40 8.46 -9.95 0.01
N VAL A 41 8.51 -10.21 1.32
CA VAL A 41 8.34 -9.18 2.36
C VAL A 41 9.71 -8.72 2.84
N ALA A 42 9.90 -7.43 3.11
CA ALA A 42 11.20 -6.91 3.51
C ALA A 42 11.12 -5.64 4.38
N VAL A 43 12.22 -5.42 5.10
CA VAL A 43 12.60 -4.14 5.70
C VAL A 43 13.86 -3.65 4.98
N ARG A 44 13.80 -2.45 4.38
CA ARG A 44 14.85 -1.90 3.52
C ARG A 44 15.17 -0.47 3.87
N SER A 45 16.36 0.01 3.48
CA SER A 45 16.64 1.44 3.49
C SER A 45 15.71 2.16 2.51
N ALA A 46 15.30 3.37 2.85
CA ALA A 46 14.38 4.13 2.01
C ALA A 46 15.01 4.58 0.69
N ALA A 47 16.33 4.78 0.67
CA ALA A 47 17.04 5.10 -0.56
C ALA A 47 16.96 3.92 -1.54
N THR A 48 16.61 4.22 -2.78
CA THR A 48 16.48 3.25 -3.88
C THR A 48 17.48 3.60 -4.97
N ALA A 49 18.03 2.59 -5.65
CA ALA A 49 18.75 2.83 -6.90
C ALA A 49 17.75 3.37 -7.95
N PRO A 50 18.19 4.07 -9.00
CA PRO A 50 17.27 4.49 -10.06
C PRO A 50 16.44 3.31 -10.57
N LEU A 51 15.12 3.45 -10.55
CA LEU A 51 14.18 2.40 -10.94
C LEU A 51 14.07 2.37 -12.47
N ALA A 52 14.23 1.20 -13.06
CA ALA A 52 13.83 1.00 -14.45
C ALA A 52 12.30 0.99 -14.54
N ALA A 53 11.74 1.54 -15.62
CA ALA A 53 10.33 1.37 -15.88
C ALA A 53 10.02 -0.12 -16.04
N PHE A 54 8.78 -0.49 -15.70
CA PHE A 54 8.30 -1.78 -16.18
C PHE A 54 8.36 -1.75 -17.70
N ALA A 55 8.96 -2.79 -18.29
CA ALA A 55 8.65 -3.12 -19.67
C ALA A 55 7.18 -3.52 -19.70
N ALA A 56 6.27 -2.54 -19.81
CA ALA A 56 4.99 -2.79 -20.44
C ALA A 56 5.38 -3.38 -21.78
N ASP A 57 4.96 -4.62 -22.05
CA ASP A 57 5.18 -5.32 -23.31
C ASP A 57 4.94 -4.32 -24.44
N ARG A 58 6.03 -3.72 -24.94
CA ARG A 58 5.97 -2.83 -26.09
C ARG A 58 5.78 -3.84 -27.18
N GLY A 59 4.52 -4.06 -27.57
CA GLY A 59 4.18 -4.82 -28.76
C GLY A 59 4.91 -4.20 -29.94
N SER A 60 6.13 -4.68 -30.19
CA SER A 60 6.88 -4.43 -31.40
C SER A 60 6.95 -5.75 -32.11
N ASP A 61 5.92 -6.00 -32.92
CA ASP A 61 6.04 -6.83 -34.12
C ASP A 61 7.10 -6.19 -35.03
N ASP A 62 8.38 -6.38 -34.71
CA ASP A 62 9.46 -6.27 -35.69
C ASP A 62 10.61 -7.22 -35.31
N ALA A 63 10.32 -8.51 -35.45
CA ALA A 63 11.30 -9.57 -35.32
C ALA A 63 12.17 -9.65 -36.59
N SER A 64 13.04 -8.67 -36.82
CA SER A 64 14.17 -8.81 -37.76
C SER A 64 15.14 -7.62 -37.73
N ALA A 65 16.03 -7.55 -36.74
CA ALA A 65 17.40 -7.07 -36.95
C ALA A 65 18.28 -7.20 -35.70
N ALA A 66 19.53 -7.58 -35.93
CA ALA A 66 20.67 -7.52 -35.01
C ALA A 66 20.76 -8.60 -33.90
N ILE A 67 21.20 -9.78 -34.36
CA ILE A 67 22.09 -10.69 -33.62
C ILE A 67 23.31 -9.87 -33.18
N GLY A 68 23.28 -9.30 -31.97
CA GLY A 68 24.36 -8.43 -31.50
C GLY A 68 24.06 -7.63 -30.24
N THR A 69 23.72 -8.28 -29.12
CA THR A 69 23.98 -7.77 -27.74
C THR A 69 23.76 -8.90 -26.73
N ARG A 70 24.84 -9.58 -26.35
CA ARG A 70 24.89 -10.67 -25.34
C ARG A 70 24.69 -10.16 -23.89
N LEU A 71 23.72 -9.29 -23.63
CA LEU A 71 23.50 -8.73 -22.29
C LEU A 71 22.07 -8.17 -22.08
N ARG A 72 21.04 -8.82 -22.66
CA ARG A 72 19.64 -8.36 -22.50
C ARG A 72 18.88 -8.94 -21.29
N ASP A 73 19.49 -9.82 -20.49
CA ASP A 73 18.80 -10.51 -19.40
C ASP A 73 19.42 -10.25 -18.00
N ALA A 74 19.74 -8.99 -17.69
CA ALA A 74 19.59 -8.54 -16.30
C ALA A 74 18.14 -8.10 -16.14
N GLU A 75 17.21 -9.06 -16.25
CA GLU A 75 15.80 -8.85 -15.94
C GLU A 75 15.74 -8.17 -14.57
N VAL A 76 15.18 -6.96 -14.51
CA VAL A 76 15.10 -6.17 -13.28
C VAL A 76 14.41 -7.06 -12.24
N ASP A 77 15.16 -7.51 -11.23
CA ASP A 77 14.58 -8.33 -10.17
C ASP A 77 13.58 -7.47 -9.40
N LEU A 78 12.30 -7.59 -9.77
CA LEU A 78 11.22 -6.77 -9.25
C LEU A 78 11.11 -6.88 -7.72
N HIS A 79 11.49 -8.05 -7.18
CA HIS A 79 11.49 -8.27 -5.73
C HIS A 79 12.60 -7.48 -5.04
N LYS A 80 13.62 -7.00 -5.75
CA LYS A 80 14.74 -6.18 -5.24
C LYS A 80 14.74 -4.74 -5.76
N ALA A 81 13.81 -4.38 -6.63
CA ALA A 81 13.79 -3.07 -7.29
C ALA A 81 13.60 -1.90 -6.29
N VAL A 82 12.73 -2.07 -5.29
CA VAL A 82 12.35 -1.01 -4.35
C VAL A 82 13.24 -1.01 -3.09
N GLY A 83 13.81 0.14 -2.74
CA GLY A 83 14.63 0.35 -1.54
C GLY A 83 15.95 -0.40 -1.52
N GLY A 84 16.64 -0.35 -0.38
CA GLY A 84 17.77 -1.23 -0.10
C GLY A 84 19.13 -0.75 -0.61
N ARG A 85 19.27 0.53 -0.96
CA ARG A 85 20.55 1.11 -1.38
C ARG A 85 21.57 1.20 -0.25
N ASP A 86 21.12 1.55 0.95
CA ASP A 86 21.95 1.60 2.15
C ASP A 86 21.86 0.30 2.96
N ASP A 87 22.95 -0.08 3.61
CA ASP A 87 22.95 -1.16 4.61
C ASP A 87 22.31 -0.68 5.92
N LEU A 88 21.44 -1.49 6.50
CA LEU A 88 20.76 -1.21 7.78
C LEU A 88 21.36 -1.98 8.96
N ALA A 89 22.29 -2.91 8.71
CA ALA A 89 22.83 -3.82 9.73
C ALA A 89 23.57 -3.11 10.86
N TYR A 90 24.03 -1.86 10.66
CA TYR A 90 24.69 -1.07 11.68
C TYR A 90 23.77 -0.69 12.85
N PHE A 91 22.45 -0.63 12.65
CA PHE A 91 21.49 -0.32 13.73
C PHE A 91 20.38 -1.35 13.91
N ILE A 92 20.13 -2.19 12.90
CA ILE A 92 19.22 -3.33 13.00
C ILE A 92 20.01 -4.62 13.18
N LYS A 93 19.80 -5.28 14.31
CA LYS A 93 20.42 -6.57 14.63
C LYS A 93 19.70 -7.73 13.96
N ARG A 94 18.37 -7.68 13.92
CA ARG A 94 17.54 -8.78 13.44
C ARG A 94 16.15 -8.29 13.05
N VAL A 95 15.59 -8.86 12.00
CA VAL A 95 14.17 -8.72 11.67
C VAL A 95 13.50 -10.08 11.76
N GLN A 96 12.41 -10.15 12.52
CA GLN A 96 11.56 -11.32 12.62
C GLN A 96 10.29 -11.10 11.81
N PHE A 97 9.97 -12.02 10.91
CA PHE A 97 8.74 -12.05 10.15
C PHE A 97 7.89 -13.20 10.67
N ARG A 98 6.71 -12.90 11.22
CA ARG A 98 5.72 -13.91 11.57
C ARG A 98 4.70 -14.02 10.44
N LEU A 99 4.81 -15.11 9.70
CA LEU A 99 3.92 -15.52 8.63
C LEU A 99 2.65 -16.17 9.21
N HIS A 100 1.69 -16.46 8.34
CA HIS A 100 0.50 -17.23 8.70
C HIS A 100 0.87 -18.66 9.15
N ASP A 101 0.10 -19.23 10.08
CA ASP A 101 0.40 -20.51 10.73
C ASP A 101 0.36 -21.73 9.78
N THR A 102 -0.15 -21.56 8.56
CA THR A 102 -0.11 -22.58 7.50
C THR A 102 1.29 -22.79 6.93
N TYR A 103 2.21 -21.84 7.09
CA TYR A 103 3.59 -21.98 6.63
C TYR A 103 4.40 -22.81 7.63
N ALA A 104 5.26 -23.68 7.12
CA ALA A 104 6.25 -24.34 7.95
C ALA A 104 7.19 -23.29 8.57
N GLN A 105 7.41 -23.41 9.88
CA GLN A 105 8.20 -22.45 10.67
C GLN A 105 7.73 -21.00 10.42
N PRO A 106 6.50 -20.63 10.82
CA PRO A 106 5.90 -19.36 10.44
C PRO A 106 6.67 -18.16 11.00
N THR A 107 7.49 -18.34 12.04
CA THR A 107 8.39 -17.31 12.55
C THR A 107 9.77 -17.43 11.88
N ARG A 108 10.09 -16.49 11.00
CA ARG A 108 11.37 -16.39 10.28
C ARG A 108 12.24 -15.30 10.89
N ASN A 109 13.45 -15.66 11.34
CA ASN A 109 14.40 -14.71 11.91
C ASN A 109 15.52 -14.45 10.90
N VAL A 110 15.73 -13.19 10.54
CA VAL A 110 16.78 -12.74 9.62
C VAL A 110 17.75 -11.84 10.38
N ASP A 111 18.94 -12.37 10.66
CA ASP A 111 19.94 -11.72 11.52
C ASP A 111 20.94 -10.85 10.75
N ARG A 112 20.88 -10.86 9.42
CA ARG A 112 21.78 -10.08 8.54
C ARG A 112 21.02 -9.55 7.33
N ALA A 113 21.42 -8.38 6.86
CA ALA A 113 20.91 -7.84 5.60
C ALA A 113 21.25 -8.78 4.43
N PRO A 114 20.37 -8.91 3.42
CA PRO A 114 19.08 -8.24 3.26
C PRO A 114 17.99 -8.79 4.20
N PHE A 115 17.29 -7.90 4.91
CA PHE A 115 16.20 -8.26 5.82
C PHE A 115 14.92 -8.55 5.05
N SER A 116 14.84 -9.71 4.42
CA SER A 116 13.70 -10.12 3.60
C SER A 116 13.41 -11.61 3.69
N VAL A 117 12.15 -11.97 3.46
CA VAL A 117 11.70 -13.36 3.29
C VAL A 117 10.95 -13.46 1.97
N THR A 118 11.35 -14.42 1.15
CA THR A 118 10.66 -14.79 -0.09
C THR A 118 9.97 -16.12 0.10
N GLU A 119 8.71 -16.18 -0.28
CA GLU A 119 7.86 -17.35 -0.17
C GLU A 119 6.88 -17.42 -1.35
N THR A 120 6.16 -18.52 -1.43
CA THR A 120 5.06 -18.68 -2.38
C THR A 120 3.75 -18.85 -1.63
N GLY A 121 2.62 -18.46 -2.21
CA GLY A 121 1.32 -18.60 -1.57
C GLY A 121 0.16 -18.20 -2.47
N TRP A 122 -1.05 -18.28 -1.93
CA TRP A 122 -2.29 -17.95 -2.64
C TRP A 122 -3.15 -16.90 -1.96
N GLY A 123 -2.97 -16.69 -0.65
CA GLY A 123 -3.80 -15.80 0.15
C GLY A 123 -3.08 -14.53 0.60
N GLU A 124 -3.85 -13.47 0.77
CA GLU A 124 -3.45 -12.23 1.44
C GLU A 124 -3.65 -12.37 2.95
N PHE A 125 -2.71 -11.93 3.76
CA PHE A 125 -2.77 -12.03 5.22
C PHE A 125 -1.87 -10.98 5.88
N GLU A 126 -2.03 -10.81 7.19
CA GLU A 126 -1.21 -9.87 7.97
C GLU A 126 0.08 -10.54 8.45
N ILE A 127 1.22 -9.93 8.09
CA ILE A 127 2.55 -10.33 8.52
C ILE A 127 2.97 -9.41 9.68
N GLN A 128 3.22 -10.00 10.84
CA GLN A 128 3.81 -9.25 11.96
C GLN A 128 5.34 -9.19 11.78
N ILE A 129 5.86 -7.98 11.61
CA ILE A 129 7.28 -7.68 11.40
C ILE A 129 7.83 -7.07 12.68
N LYS A 130 8.84 -7.71 13.27
CA LYS A 130 9.48 -7.25 14.51
C LYS A 130 10.95 -6.97 14.29
N ILE A 131 11.33 -5.70 14.42
CA ILE A 131 12.68 -5.19 14.20
C ILE A 131 13.40 -5.09 15.55
N PHE A 132 14.48 -5.83 15.71
CA PHE A 132 15.36 -5.79 16.87
C PHE A 132 16.57 -4.92 16.57
N PHE A 133 16.83 -3.94 17.42
CA PHE A 133 17.98 -3.05 17.29
C PHE A 133 19.25 -3.67 17.85
N VAL A 134 20.39 -3.11 17.46
CA VAL A 134 21.69 -3.41 18.08
C VAL A 134 21.66 -3.05 19.58
N PRO A 135 22.39 -3.76 20.45
CA PRO A 135 22.38 -3.51 21.90
C PRO A 135 22.71 -2.06 22.27
N GLU A 136 23.57 -1.42 21.48
CA GLU A 136 24.01 -0.03 21.63
C GLU A 136 22.84 0.95 21.53
N ALA A 137 21.78 0.61 20.79
CA ALA A 137 20.59 1.44 20.70
C ALA A 137 19.88 1.60 22.04
N GLY A 138 19.91 0.55 22.89
CA GLY A 138 19.18 0.54 24.16
C GLY A 138 17.66 0.65 24.00
N GLU A 139 17.13 0.37 22.81
CA GLU A 139 15.72 0.50 22.46
C GLU A 139 14.99 -0.84 22.41
N LYS A 140 13.68 -0.79 22.70
CA LYS A 140 12.81 -1.98 22.58
C LYS A 140 12.58 -2.31 21.10
N PRO A 141 12.34 -3.59 20.76
CA PRO A 141 12.02 -3.96 19.38
C PRO A 141 10.76 -3.26 18.87
N LEU A 142 10.83 -2.71 17.66
CA LEU A 142 9.69 -2.13 16.95
C LEU A 142 8.86 -3.25 16.32
N THR A 143 7.53 -3.18 16.43
CA THR A 143 6.61 -4.15 15.81
C THR A 143 5.67 -3.43 14.87
N VAL A 144 5.58 -3.91 13.63
CA VAL A 144 4.73 -3.39 12.57
C VAL A 144 3.89 -4.53 12.01
N LEU A 145 2.66 -4.22 11.60
CA LEU A 145 1.75 -5.17 10.96
C LEU A 145 1.65 -4.77 9.48
N HIS A 146 2.05 -5.67 8.59
CA HIS A 146 2.02 -5.45 7.15
C HIS A 146 1.01 -6.37 6.49
N HIS A 147 0.04 -5.82 5.77
CA HIS A 147 -0.91 -6.63 5.00
C HIS A 147 -0.28 -7.04 3.66
N LEU A 148 -0.02 -8.34 3.49
CA LEU A 148 0.52 -8.89 2.25
C LEU A 148 -0.49 -8.73 1.11
N LYS A 149 -0.14 -7.96 0.08
CA LYS A 149 -0.94 -7.78 -1.12
C LYS A 149 -0.40 -8.64 -2.26
N LEU A 150 -1.24 -9.48 -2.86
CA LEU A 150 -0.92 -10.33 -4.01
C LEU A 150 -1.54 -9.81 -5.30
N HIS A 151 -2.76 -9.27 -5.21
CA HIS A 151 -3.51 -8.81 -6.37
C HIS A 151 -3.41 -7.30 -6.58
N PRO A 152 -3.46 -6.82 -7.84
CA PRO A 152 -3.51 -5.40 -8.14
C PRO A 152 -4.64 -4.69 -7.37
N TRP A 153 -4.37 -3.46 -6.95
CA TRP A 153 -5.39 -2.61 -6.37
C TRP A 153 -6.47 -2.30 -7.42
N PRO A 154 -7.75 -2.26 -7.04
CA PRO A 154 -8.78 -1.80 -7.96
C PRO A 154 -8.41 -0.38 -8.39
N SER A 155 -8.28 -0.15 -9.70
CA SER A 155 -8.01 1.18 -10.23
C SER A 155 -9.23 2.06 -9.96
N ALA A 156 -9.16 2.86 -8.89
CA ALA A 156 -10.14 3.92 -8.71
C ALA A 156 -9.96 4.92 -9.88
N PRO A 157 -11.04 5.33 -10.57
CA PRO A 157 -10.93 6.39 -11.55
C PRO A 157 -10.38 7.65 -10.85
N VAL A 158 -9.26 8.15 -11.36
CA VAL A 158 -8.61 9.38 -10.90
C VAL A 158 -9.65 10.51 -10.94
N GLY A 159 -10.12 10.99 -9.78
CA GLY A 159 -11.06 12.11 -9.67
C GLY A 159 -12.31 11.90 -8.81
N ALA A 160 -12.56 10.72 -8.23
CA ALA A 160 -13.67 10.57 -7.29
C ALA A 160 -13.32 11.12 -5.89
N PRO A 161 -14.20 11.90 -5.23
CA PRO A 161 -13.95 12.40 -3.89
C PRO A 161 -13.82 11.23 -2.90
N ALA A 162 -12.84 11.33 -2.00
CA ALA A 162 -12.59 10.32 -0.97
C ALA A 162 -13.82 10.18 -0.05
N GLY A 163 -14.54 9.07 -0.20
CA GLY A 163 -15.70 8.78 0.65
C GLY A 163 -16.46 7.55 0.20
N ALA A 164 -15.84 6.36 0.30
CA ALA A 164 -16.52 5.08 0.58
C ALA A 164 -15.54 3.91 0.39
N SER A 165 -14.78 3.58 1.43
CA SER A 165 -14.32 2.21 1.65
C SER A 165 -14.63 1.84 3.10
N ALA A 166 -15.92 1.80 3.42
CA ALA A 166 -16.39 1.13 4.62
C ALA A 166 -16.75 -0.32 4.22
N GLY A 167 -15.95 -1.27 4.71
CA GLY A 167 -16.24 -2.69 4.56
C GLY A 167 -17.59 -3.02 5.21
N ALA A 168 -18.47 -3.65 4.44
CA ALA A 168 -19.67 -4.29 5.00
C ALA A 168 -19.36 -5.77 5.27
N PRO A 169 -19.64 -6.31 6.46
CA PRO A 169 -19.54 -7.74 6.69
C PRO A 169 -20.73 -8.45 6.05
N ALA A 170 -20.44 -9.54 5.34
CA ALA A 170 -21.42 -10.46 4.80
C ALA A 170 -22.11 -11.26 5.93
N GLY A 171 -23.44 -11.39 5.87
CA GLY A 171 -24.16 -12.41 6.66
C GLY A 171 -25.63 -12.10 6.94
N ALA A 172 -26.52 -12.61 6.11
CA ALA A 172 -27.85 -13.08 6.53
C ALA A 172 -28.42 -14.07 5.47
N PRO A 173 -29.05 -15.19 5.87
CA PRO A 173 -29.49 -16.24 4.96
C PRO A 173 -30.90 -15.98 4.40
N THR A 174 -31.11 -16.30 3.13
CA THR A 174 -32.41 -16.24 2.44
C THR A 174 -33.08 -17.62 2.48
N ALA A 175 -34.33 -17.69 2.92
CA ALA A 175 -35.19 -18.88 2.82
C ALA A 175 -35.93 -18.94 1.46
N PRO A 176 -36.40 -20.12 0.99
CA PRO A 176 -36.68 -20.36 -0.44
C PRO A 176 -38.17 -20.52 -0.84
N ALA A 177 -38.38 -20.60 -2.17
CA ALA A 177 -39.45 -21.27 -2.95
C ALA A 177 -40.54 -20.39 -3.61
N PRO A 178 -41.23 -20.83 -4.72
CA PRO A 178 -40.89 -21.86 -5.74
C PRO A 178 -41.19 -21.49 -7.24
N ASP A 179 -40.55 -22.26 -8.14
CA ASP A 179 -40.92 -22.88 -9.43
C ASP A 179 -41.63 -22.17 -10.62
N ALA A 180 -40.82 -21.96 -11.69
CA ALA A 180 -40.93 -22.43 -13.11
C ALA A 180 -42.06 -21.93 -14.06
N PRO A 181 -41.96 -22.07 -15.42
CA PRO A 181 -40.94 -22.75 -16.24
C PRO A 181 -40.42 -22.00 -17.51
N ASP A 182 -39.54 -22.72 -18.23
CA ASP A 182 -38.73 -22.46 -19.43
C ASP A 182 -39.33 -21.73 -20.64
N ALA A 183 -38.47 -20.99 -21.36
CA ALA A 183 -38.41 -21.01 -22.83
C ALA A 183 -37.02 -20.56 -23.34
N ALA A 184 -36.40 -21.41 -24.14
CA ALA A 184 -35.11 -21.23 -24.77
C ALA A 184 -35.14 -20.28 -26.00
N ALA A 185 -33.94 -19.83 -26.36
CA ALA A 185 -33.49 -19.33 -27.66
C ALA A 185 -33.70 -17.84 -28.01
N ALA A 186 -32.62 -17.06 -27.86
CA ALA A 186 -32.15 -16.12 -28.88
C ALA A 186 -30.68 -15.74 -28.62
N ALA A 187 -29.77 -16.41 -29.34
CA ALA A 187 -28.40 -15.97 -29.48
C ALA A 187 -28.33 -14.82 -30.50
N ALA A 188 -27.82 -13.65 -30.10
CA ALA A 188 -27.21 -12.68 -31.01
C ALA A 188 -26.39 -11.62 -30.25
N ALA A 189 -25.10 -11.55 -30.59
CA ALA A 189 -24.22 -10.38 -30.53
C ALA A 189 -23.91 -9.75 -29.15
N ALA A 190 -22.95 -10.33 -28.43
CA ALA A 190 -22.12 -9.58 -27.48
C ALA A 190 -20.80 -9.24 -28.17
N ALA A 191 -20.60 -7.96 -28.51
CA ALA A 191 -19.32 -7.43 -28.94
C ALA A 191 -18.28 -7.73 -27.85
N SER A 192 -17.22 -8.47 -28.21
CA SER A 192 -16.11 -8.73 -27.30
C SER A 192 -15.42 -7.41 -26.99
N ALA A 193 -15.58 -6.94 -25.75
CA ALA A 193 -14.74 -5.88 -25.22
C ALA A 193 -13.26 -6.26 -25.43
N PRO A 194 -12.37 -5.30 -25.72
CA PRO A 194 -10.94 -5.57 -25.77
C PRO A 194 -10.51 -6.25 -24.45
N PRO A 195 -9.56 -7.20 -24.50
CA PRO A 195 -9.07 -7.85 -23.29
C PRO A 195 -8.58 -6.78 -22.31
N PRO A 196 -8.86 -6.95 -20.99
CA PRO A 196 -8.32 -6.04 -19.99
C PRO A 196 -6.80 -5.97 -20.13
N PRO A 197 -6.19 -4.79 -19.89
CA PRO A 197 -4.74 -4.68 -19.93
C PRO A 197 -4.11 -5.72 -19.01
N PRO A 198 -2.94 -6.31 -19.39
CA PRO A 198 -2.27 -7.27 -18.53
C PRO A 198 -2.01 -6.63 -17.16
N PRO A 199 -2.18 -7.39 -16.07
CA PRO A 199 -1.89 -6.87 -14.73
C PRO A 199 -0.44 -6.40 -14.66
N PRO A 200 -0.12 -5.42 -13.79
CA PRO A 200 1.27 -5.02 -13.60
C PRO A 200 2.11 -6.25 -13.26
N PRO A 201 3.33 -6.36 -13.81
CA PRO A 201 4.15 -7.56 -13.67
C PRO A 201 4.48 -7.87 -12.20
N ALA A 202 4.44 -6.84 -11.34
CA ALA A 202 4.50 -6.97 -9.89
C ALA A 202 3.48 -6.08 -9.19
N VAL A 203 2.98 -6.58 -8.06
CA VAL A 203 2.21 -5.81 -7.07
C VAL A 203 3.14 -5.36 -5.98
N HIS A 204 3.27 -4.04 -5.84
CA HIS A 204 4.06 -3.40 -4.79
C HIS A 204 3.15 -2.83 -3.70
N SER A 205 3.44 -3.14 -2.45
CA SER A 205 2.78 -2.60 -1.25
C SER A 205 3.86 -2.20 -0.26
N TRP A 206 4.27 -0.94 -0.27
CA TRP A 206 5.37 -0.41 0.52
C TRP A 206 4.93 0.79 1.35
N GLN A 207 5.42 0.84 2.57
CA GLN A 207 5.19 1.90 3.53
C GLN A 207 6.53 2.54 3.88
N TYR A 208 6.61 3.86 3.74
CA TYR A 208 7.71 4.65 4.28
C TYR A 208 7.54 4.80 5.79
N GLU A 209 8.62 4.56 6.52
CA GLU A 209 8.68 4.72 7.96
C GLU A 209 9.97 5.44 8.35
N GLU A 210 9.91 6.19 9.44
CA GLU A 210 11.07 6.89 10.01
C GLU A 210 11.26 6.46 11.46
N ILE A 211 12.29 5.64 11.70
CA ILE A 211 12.59 5.19 13.06
C ILE A 211 13.29 6.31 13.80
N VAL A 212 12.61 6.92 14.76
CA VAL A 212 13.13 8.00 15.60
C VAL A 212 13.75 7.42 16.86
N PHE A 213 15.00 7.78 17.13
CA PHE A 213 15.72 7.46 18.36
C PHE A 213 15.81 8.72 19.24
N PRO A 214 14.89 8.90 20.21
CA PRO A 214 14.93 10.04 21.12
C PRO A 214 16.01 9.81 22.19
N GLU A 215 16.85 10.81 22.40
CA GLU A 215 17.93 10.79 23.38
C GLU A 215 18.79 9.51 23.32
N PRO A 216 19.39 9.21 22.14
CA PRO A 216 20.14 7.98 21.93
C PRO A 216 21.34 7.89 22.88
N LEU A 217 21.81 6.68 23.14
CA LEU A 217 23.09 6.47 23.82
C LEU A 217 24.22 7.05 22.95
N GLU A 218 25.21 7.68 23.57
CA GLU A 218 26.32 8.36 22.90
C GLU A 218 27.07 7.45 21.90
N PRO A 219 27.44 6.20 22.23
CA PRO A 219 28.05 5.28 21.26
C PRO A 219 27.14 4.96 20.07
N PHE A 220 25.84 4.89 20.29
CA PHE A 220 24.87 4.64 19.22
C PHE A 220 24.66 5.88 18.36
N TYR A 221 24.64 7.06 18.96
CA TYR A 221 24.60 8.32 18.23
C TYR A 221 25.81 8.46 17.29
N GLU A 222 27.03 8.18 17.80
CA GLU A 222 28.25 8.18 16.98
C GLU A 222 28.16 7.18 15.82
N LEU A 223 27.65 5.97 16.10
CA LEU A 223 27.43 4.94 15.10
C LEU A 223 26.46 5.41 14.01
N LEU A 224 25.36 6.05 14.40
CA LEU A 224 24.40 6.62 13.46
C LEU A 224 25.06 7.75 12.65
N VAL A 225 25.73 8.72 13.27
CA VAL A 225 26.40 9.83 12.57
C VAL A 225 27.45 9.34 11.56
N ALA A 226 28.17 8.27 11.88
CA ALA A 226 29.13 7.63 10.96
C ALA A 226 28.49 6.98 9.73
N HIS A 227 27.18 6.71 9.77
CA HIS A 227 26.39 6.10 8.68
C HIS A 227 25.19 7.01 8.34
N PRO A 228 25.44 8.15 7.66
CA PRO A 228 24.36 9.03 7.22
C PRO A 228 23.49 8.30 6.18
N PRO A 229 22.14 8.46 6.22
CA PRO A 229 21.27 7.88 5.21
C PRO A 229 21.51 8.54 3.85
N THR A 230 21.42 7.77 2.77
CA THR A 230 21.45 8.34 1.43
C THR A 230 20.21 9.20 1.22
N PRO A 231 20.35 10.48 0.80
CA PRO A 231 19.19 11.32 0.55
C PRO A 231 18.39 10.81 -0.65
N TRP A 232 17.07 11.03 -0.60
CA TRP A 232 16.22 10.79 -1.76
C TRP A 232 16.55 11.75 -2.92
N PRO A 233 16.28 11.33 -4.16
CA PRO A 233 16.37 12.22 -5.32
C PRO A 233 15.55 13.49 -5.10
N ALA A 234 16.08 14.63 -5.55
CA ALA A 234 15.43 15.92 -5.36
C ALA A 234 14.15 16.03 -6.19
N THR A 235 14.19 15.52 -7.41
CA THR A 235 13.04 15.48 -8.33
C THR A 235 12.61 14.05 -8.61
N SER A 236 11.34 13.86 -8.96
CA SER A 236 10.80 12.54 -9.27
C SER A 236 11.43 11.91 -10.51
N ALA A 237 11.79 12.70 -11.52
CA ALA A 237 12.48 12.20 -12.72
C ALA A 237 13.83 11.53 -12.42
N GLN A 238 14.54 12.00 -11.39
CA GLN A 238 15.82 11.44 -10.95
C GLN A 238 15.68 10.09 -10.21
N ALA A 239 14.46 9.70 -9.84
CA ALA A 239 14.21 8.40 -9.22
C ALA A 239 14.21 7.25 -10.24
N PHE A 240 14.22 7.55 -11.54
CA PHE A 240 14.14 6.58 -12.63
C PHE A 240 15.44 6.50 -13.44
N VAL A 241 15.68 5.35 -14.07
CA VAL A 241 16.80 5.16 -15.00
C VAL A 241 16.64 6.06 -16.22
N ASP A 242 15.43 6.16 -16.76
CA ASP A 242 15.08 7.07 -17.86
C ASP A 242 14.13 8.18 -17.36
N ALA A 243 14.69 9.38 -17.21
CA ALA A 243 13.93 10.56 -16.81
C ALA A 243 12.84 10.95 -17.83
N ALA A 244 13.03 10.64 -19.12
CA ALA A 244 12.09 11.02 -20.17
C ALA A 244 10.76 10.25 -20.06
N GLU A 245 10.79 9.01 -19.56
CA GLU A 245 9.59 8.21 -19.31
C GLU A 245 8.74 8.81 -18.19
N TYR A 246 9.37 9.27 -17.11
CA TYR A 246 8.66 9.98 -16.05
C TYR A 246 8.05 11.30 -16.55
N ASP A 247 8.79 12.07 -17.34
CA ASP A 247 8.27 13.32 -17.90
C ASP A 247 7.10 13.09 -18.86
N ALA A 248 7.12 11.99 -19.62
CA ALA A 248 6.00 11.59 -20.48
C ALA A 248 4.76 11.23 -19.65
N TYR A 249 4.94 10.43 -18.59
CA TYR A 249 3.88 10.11 -17.63
C TYR A 249 3.28 11.38 -17.03
N ARG A 250 4.11 12.29 -16.51
CA ARG A 250 3.65 13.55 -15.89
C ARG A 250 2.82 14.39 -16.85
N ARG A 251 3.29 14.56 -18.10
CA ARG A 251 2.55 15.28 -19.14
C ARG A 251 1.18 14.65 -19.44
N ALA A 252 1.12 13.32 -19.52
CA ALA A 252 -0.14 12.60 -19.75
C ALA A 252 -1.12 12.79 -18.58
N ARG A 253 -0.64 12.67 -17.33
CA ARG A 253 -1.43 12.88 -16.12
C ARG A 253 -2.00 14.29 -16.05
N ASP A 254 -1.17 15.30 -16.28
CA ASP A 254 -1.56 16.71 -16.20
C ASP A 254 -2.56 17.08 -17.32
N ALA A 255 -2.54 16.36 -18.44
CA ALA A 255 -3.54 16.44 -19.51
C ALA A 255 -4.84 15.67 -19.20
N GLY A 256 -4.97 15.04 -18.02
CA GLY A 256 -6.14 14.25 -17.62
C GLY A 256 -6.22 12.87 -18.29
N THR A 257 -5.13 12.40 -18.92
CA THR A 257 -5.08 11.06 -19.49
C THR A 257 -4.83 10.04 -18.38
N PRO A 258 -5.64 8.96 -18.26
CA PRO A 258 -5.36 7.88 -17.33
C PRO A 258 -3.99 7.25 -17.62
N ALA A 259 -3.00 7.52 -16.78
CA ALA A 259 -1.64 7.01 -16.90
C ALA A 259 -1.13 6.56 -15.53
N LEU A 260 -0.32 5.51 -15.51
CA LEU A 260 0.40 5.05 -14.33
C LEU A 260 1.86 5.54 -14.40
N PRO A 261 2.51 5.79 -13.24
CA PRO A 261 3.94 6.11 -13.23
C PRO A 261 4.75 4.94 -13.83
N PRO A 262 5.99 5.18 -14.30
CA PRO A 262 6.79 4.14 -14.96
C PRO A 262 7.04 2.89 -14.09
N HIS A 263 7.06 3.06 -12.77
CA HIS A 263 7.18 2.00 -11.78
C HIS A 263 6.17 2.23 -10.63
N PRO A 264 4.90 1.79 -10.74
CA PRO A 264 3.87 2.01 -9.74
C PRO A 264 4.18 1.29 -8.42
N VAL A 265 4.47 2.09 -7.41
CA VAL A 265 4.58 1.66 -6.00
C VAL A 265 3.31 2.10 -5.29
N HIS A 266 2.69 1.21 -4.51
CA HIS A 266 1.50 1.55 -3.74
C HIS A 266 1.80 1.57 -2.25
N THR A 267 1.10 2.44 -1.54
CA THR A 267 0.88 2.33 -0.09
C THR A 267 0.13 1.02 0.25
N PRO A 268 0.14 0.61 1.52
CA PRO A 268 -0.75 -0.45 2.00
C PRO A 268 -2.26 -0.17 1.89
N THR A 269 -2.66 1.05 1.49
CA THR A 269 -4.06 1.41 1.25
C THR A 269 -4.41 1.48 -0.24
N GLY A 270 -3.44 1.21 -1.13
CA GLY A 270 -3.63 1.23 -2.57
C GLY A 270 -3.46 2.60 -3.23
N HIS A 271 -3.12 3.64 -2.48
CA HIS A 271 -2.67 4.91 -3.07
C HIS A 271 -1.33 4.70 -3.79
N ILE A 272 -1.21 5.23 -5.02
CA ILE A 272 -0.03 5.17 -5.87
C ILE A 272 0.93 6.34 -5.59
N PHE A 273 2.19 6.01 -5.33
CA PHE A 273 3.28 6.99 -5.32
C PHE A 273 3.80 7.25 -6.73
N ASP A 274 3.94 8.52 -7.08
CA ASP A 274 4.53 8.93 -8.37
C ASP A 274 6.01 8.52 -8.49
N ALA A 275 6.76 8.65 -7.39
CA ALA A 275 8.19 8.33 -7.28
C ALA A 275 8.63 8.29 -5.80
N LEU A 276 9.76 7.64 -5.51
CA LEU A 276 10.45 7.75 -4.22
C LEU A 276 11.43 8.94 -4.26
N SER A 277 10.90 10.16 -4.17
CA SER A 277 11.64 11.42 -4.28
C SER A 277 11.18 12.46 -3.25
N LEU A 278 12.00 13.49 -3.01
CA LEU A 278 11.62 14.61 -2.13
C LEU A 278 10.48 15.45 -2.73
N GLU A 279 10.43 15.60 -4.04
CA GLU A 279 9.33 16.26 -4.75
C GLU A 279 8.00 15.52 -4.53
N ALA A 280 8.00 14.20 -4.72
CA ALA A 280 6.82 13.37 -4.50
C ALA A 280 6.37 13.38 -3.03
N GLN A 281 7.33 13.35 -2.09
CA GLN A 281 7.02 13.44 -0.66
C GLN A 281 6.32 14.76 -0.30
N ARG A 282 6.78 15.89 -0.85
CA ARG A 282 6.15 17.21 -0.63
C ARG A 282 4.76 17.26 -1.25
N ALA A 283 4.61 16.80 -2.49
CA ALA A 283 3.31 16.75 -3.16
C ALA A 283 2.30 15.89 -2.38
N GLU A 284 2.75 14.77 -1.80
CA GLU A 284 1.92 13.91 -0.97
C GLU A 284 1.52 14.57 0.36
N ALA A 285 2.44 15.31 0.99
CA ALA A 285 2.13 16.10 2.19
C ALA A 285 1.06 17.17 1.89
N ASP A 286 1.24 17.92 0.80
CA ASP A 286 0.27 18.94 0.36
C ASP A 286 -1.11 18.32 0.08
N ARG A 287 -1.15 17.13 -0.54
CA ARG A 287 -2.38 16.39 -0.79
C ARG A 287 -3.08 15.98 0.50
N ILE A 288 -2.33 15.47 1.49
CA ILE A 288 -2.87 15.06 2.80
C ILE A 288 -3.40 16.28 3.57
N ASP A 289 -2.68 17.40 3.56
CA ASP A 289 -3.11 18.61 4.24
C ASP A 289 -4.39 19.18 3.60
N LEU A 290 -4.49 19.18 2.27
CA LEU A 290 -5.72 19.52 1.57
C LEU A 290 -6.88 18.57 1.92
N ALA A 291 -6.63 17.26 1.95
CA ALA A 291 -7.64 16.27 2.33
C ALA A 291 -8.11 16.47 3.79
N ARG A 292 -7.20 16.79 4.71
CA ARG A 292 -7.52 17.11 6.10
C ARG A 292 -8.40 18.35 6.19
N ALA A 293 -8.04 19.43 5.49
CA ALA A 293 -8.84 20.64 5.45
C ALA A 293 -10.26 20.38 4.93
N ASN A 294 -10.39 19.61 3.85
CA ASN A 294 -11.68 19.21 3.29
C ASN A 294 -12.52 18.36 4.27
N ALA A 295 -11.88 17.42 4.99
CA ALA A 295 -12.56 16.63 6.00
C ALA A 295 -13.08 17.49 7.15
N VAL A 296 -12.30 18.47 7.61
CA VAL A 296 -12.75 19.44 8.63
C VAL A 296 -13.94 20.24 8.13
N HIS A 297 -13.89 20.76 6.90
CA HIS A 297 -15.03 21.47 6.31
C HIS A 297 -16.29 20.60 6.18
N GLN A 298 -16.12 19.32 5.85
CA GLN A 298 -17.23 18.37 5.81
C GLN A 298 -17.84 18.17 7.21
N LEU A 299 -17.01 17.94 8.22
CA LEU A 299 -17.46 17.76 9.60
C LEU A 299 -18.23 18.99 10.11
N ASP A 300 -17.77 20.19 9.80
CA ASP A 300 -18.47 21.42 10.20
C ASP A 300 -19.83 21.56 9.51
N ARG A 301 -19.92 21.19 8.23
CA ARG A 301 -21.18 21.17 7.49
C ARG A 301 -22.17 20.17 8.08
N ASP A 302 -21.70 18.95 8.34
CA ASP A 302 -22.53 17.87 8.88
C ASP A 302 -22.99 18.21 10.30
N ARG A 303 -22.13 18.84 11.10
CA ARG A 303 -22.48 19.36 12.43
C ARG A 303 -23.58 20.42 12.35
N ALA A 304 -23.46 21.38 11.44
CA ALA A 304 -24.48 22.42 11.27
C ALA A 304 -25.83 21.83 10.84
N GLN A 305 -25.80 20.86 9.91
CA GLN A 305 -26.98 20.13 9.48
C GLN A 305 -27.62 19.33 10.63
N LEU A 306 -26.81 18.66 11.45
CA LEU A 306 -27.30 17.90 12.60
C LEU A 306 -27.97 18.80 13.65
N ILE A 307 -27.37 19.95 13.96
CA ILE A 307 -27.96 20.94 14.88
C ILE A 307 -29.30 21.44 14.34
N HIS A 308 -29.38 21.72 13.04
CA HIS A 308 -30.61 22.18 12.40
C HIS A 308 -31.72 21.11 12.46
N THR A 309 -31.40 19.86 12.13
CA THR A 309 -32.38 18.75 12.16
C THR A 309 -32.81 18.41 13.58
N GLU A 310 -31.92 18.46 14.57
CA GLU A 310 -32.28 18.27 15.98
C GLU A 310 -33.27 19.36 16.46
N LYS A 311 -33.06 20.61 16.05
CA LYS A 311 -33.99 21.72 16.38
C LYS A 311 -35.37 21.48 15.77
N LEU A 312 -35.44 21.11 14.49
CA LEU A 312 -36.71 20.79 13.81
C LEU A 312 -37.43 19.59 14.44
N LEU A 313 -36.69 18.54 14.83
CA LEU A 313 -37.25 17.39 15.53
C LEU A 313 -37.82 17.78 16.89
N ARG A 314 -37.11 18.62 17.65
CA ARG A 314 -37.58 19.13 18.95
C ARG A 314 -38.88 19.93 18.79
N GLU A 315 -38.95 20.83 17.80
CA GLU A 315 -40.15 21.61 17.50
C GLU A 315 -41.33 20.74 17.06
N THR A 316 -41.09 19.78 16.17
CA THR A 316 -42.13 18.85 15.69
C THR A 316 -42.66 17.97 16.83
N ARG A 317 -41.78 17.45 17.69
CA ARG A 317 -42.19 16.68 18.88
C ARG A 317 -43.04 17.51 19.84
N ALA A 318 -42.65 18.77 20.08
CA ALA A 318 -43.43 19.68 20.93
C ALA A 318 -44.84 19.95 20.35
N ARG A 319 -44.94 20.14 19.02
CA ARG A 319 -46.24 20.29 18.35
C ARG A 319 -47.09 19.02 18.44
N LEU A 320 -46.49 17.85 18.26
CA LEU A 320 -47.20 16.58 18.35
C LEU A 320 -47.74 16.34 19.77
N ALA A 321 -46.93 16.59 20.81
CA ALA A 321 -47.36 16.48 22.20
C ALA A 321 -48.48 17.46 22.57
N ALA A 322 -48.54 18.63 21.94
CA ALA A 322 -49.64 19.58 22.12
C ALA A 322 -50.95 19.15 21.44
N LEU A 323 -50.88 18.26 20.45
CA LEU A 323 -52.04 17.72 19.71
C LEU A 323 -52.57 16.42 20.30
N GLU A 324 -51.80 15.72 21.15
CA GLU A 324 -52.28 14.55 21.89
C GLU A 324 -53.21 15.00 23.04
N PRO A 325 -54.51 14.66 23.02
CA PRO A 325 -55.43 15.05 24.08
C PRO A 325 -55.07 14.32 25.38
N HIS A 326 -54.94 15.09 26.47
CA HIS A 326 -54.79 14.54 27.82
C HIS A 326 -55.93 13.56 28.11
N GLY A 327 -55.55 12.32 28.45
CA GLY A 327 -56.35 11.18 28.89
C GLY A 327 -57.87 11.37 29.00
N ALA A 328 -58.61 10.66 28.15
CA ALA A 328 -59.96 10.24 28.51
C ALA A 328 -59.91 9.45 29.83
N PRO A 329 -60.72 9.79 30.85
CA PRO A 329 -60.73 9.06 32.12
C PRO A 329 -61.16 7.60 31.88
N PRO A 330 -60.64 6.64 32.66
CA PRO A 330 -61.01 5.23 32.50
C PRO A 330 -62.52 5.05 32.77
N PRO A 331 -63.20 4.15 32.03
CA PRO A 331 -64.63 3.94 32.22
C PRO A 331 -64.90 3.41 33.62
N ALA A 332 -65.78 4.10 34.36
CA ALA A 332 -66.28 3.64 35.65
C ALA A 332 -67.14 2.38 35.43
N ALA A 333 -66.88 1.35 36.25
CA ALA A 333 -67.58 0.07 36.29
C ALA A 333 -69.02 0.21 36.81
#